data_AF-A0A6G2Q0L7-F1
#
_entry.id   AF-A0A6G2Q0L7-F1
#
_cell.length_a   1.000
_cell.length_b   1.000
_cell.length_c   1.000
_cell.angle_alpha   90.00
_cell.angle_beta   90.00
_cell.angle_gamma   90.00
#
_symmetry.space_group_name_H-M   'P 1'
#
loop_
_entity.id
_entity.type
_entity.pdbx_description
1 polymer ?
#
loop_
_entity_poly.entity_id
_entity_poly.type
_entity_poly.pdbx_seq_one_letter_code
_entity_poly.pdbx_strand_id
1 'polypeptide(L)' 'MNTITTLDGTTATITVRGDIDFDTLPPLRATADALPAHVTGLLWDLTSSFFMDVAGLHLLLDRVLHGQLAV' A
#
# COMPACT_ATOMS: atom_id res chain seq x y z
N MET A 1 -8.73 6.74 8.87
CA MET A 1 -8.55 5.82 7.73
C MET A 1 -8.70 4.38 8.20
N ASN A 2 -9.25 3.50 7.36
CA ASN A 2 -9.39 2.07 7.63
C ASN A 2 -8.79 1.25 6.48
N THR A 3 -8.20 0.10 6.78
CA THR A 3 -7.62 -0.81 5.78
C THR A 3 -8.17 -2.21 5.94
N ILE A 4 -8.43 -2.88 4.82
CA ILE A 4 -8.74 -4.31 4.78
C ILE A 4 -7.67 -4.98 3.93
N THR A 5 -7.01 -6.00 4.49
CA THR A 5 -6.04 -6.81 3.76
C THR A 5 -6.67 -8.14 3.39
N THR A 6 -6.68 -8.47 2.11
CA THR A 6 -7.05 -9.79 1.59
C THR A 6 -5.83 -10.47 0.99
N LEU A 7 -5.73 -11.79 1.18
CA LEU A 7 -4.65 -12.62 0.64
C LEU A 7 -5.26 -13.60 -0.37
N ASP A 8 -4.68 -13.63 -1.57
CA ASP A 8 -4.98 -14.61 -2.61
C ASP A 8 -3.66 -15.19 -3.13
N GLY A 9 -3.32 -16.39 -2.66
CA GLY A 9 -2.03 -17.02 -2.93
C GLY A 9 -0.86 -16.15 -2.46
N THR A 10 -0.03 -15.71 -3.41
CA THR A 10 1.13 -14.83 -3.15
C THR A 10 0.83 -13.35 -3.36
N THR A 11 -0.42 -12.98 -3.62
CA THR A 11 -0.85 -11.59 -3.81
C THR A 11 -1.63 -11.11 -2.60
N ALA A 12 -1.23 -9.96 -2.05
CA ALA A 12 -2.02 -9.23 -1.08
C ALA A 12 -2.72 -8.05 -1.75
N THR A 13 -3.99 -7.82 -1.41
CA THR A 13 -4.69 -6.56 -1.72
C THR A 13 -4.93 -5.81 -0.43
N ILE A 14 -4.48 -4.56 -0.35
CA ILE A 14 -4.83 -3.65 0.75
C ILE A 14 -5.83 -2.65 0.21
N THR A 15 -7.09 -2.78 0.61
CA THR A 15 -8.15 -1.81 0.33
C THR A 15 -8.07 -0.68 1.34
N VAL A 16 -7.87 0.54 0.86
CA VAL A 16 -7.80 1.76 1.69
C VAL A 16 -9.14 2.48 1.65
N ARG A 17 -9.65 2.85 2.83
CA ARG A 17 -10.88 3.63 2.98
C ARG A 17 -10.60 4.93 3.73
N GLY A 18 -10.92 6.04 3.08
CA GLY A 18 -10.63 7.39 3.56
C GLY A 18 -9.41 8.00 2.88
N ASP A 19 -9.02 9.18 3.37
CA ASP A 19 -8.01 10.00 2.73
C ASP A 19 -6.59 9.49 3.00
N ILE A 20 -5.70 9.76 2.03
CA ILE A 20 -4.27 9.48 2.12
C ILE A 20 -3.52 10.82 2.17
N ASP A 21 -2.93 11.06 3.32
CA ASP A 21 -2.19 12.26 3.72
C ASP A 21 -0.93 11.87 4.53
N PHE A 22 -0.23 12.87 5.05
CA PHE A 22 0.98 12.66 5.83
C PHE A 22 0.77 11.80 7.09
N ASP A 23 -0.38 11.93 7.77
CA ASP A 23 -0.65 11.24 9.04
C ASP A 23 -1.05 9.78 8.81
N THR A 24 -1.63 9.51 7.64
CA THR A 24 -2.11 8.18 7.23
C THR A 24 -1.05 7.37 6.48
N LEU A 25 -0.01 7.99 5.92
CA LEU A 25 1.07 7.27 5.23
C LEU A 25 1.85 6.29 6.12
N PRO A 26 2.28 6.62 7.36
CA PRO A 26 3.00 5.69 8.23
C PRO A 26 2.23 4.38 8.52
N PRO A 27 0.94 4.38 8.91
CA PRO A 27 0.22 3.13 9.15
C PRO A 27 -0.01 2.30 7.86
N LEU A 28 -0.09 2.91 6.68
CA LEU A 28 -0.17 2.17 5.40
C LEU A 28 1.13 1.41 5.13
N ARG A 29 2.28 2.08 5.31
CA ARG A 29 3.60 1.43 5.19
C ARG A 29 3.75 0.28 6.17
N ALA A 30 3.38 0.49 7.44
CA ALA A 30 3.42 -0.57 8.46
C ALA A 30 2.53 -1.78 8.09
N THR A 31 1.36 -1.54 7.50
CA THR A 31 0.47 -2.61 7.03
C THR A 31 1.11 -3.43 5.90
N ALA A 32 1.77 -2.76 4.95
CA ALA A 32 2.51 -3.43 3.87
C ALA A 32 3.76 -4.17 4.38
N ASP A 33 4.46 -3.61 5.36
CA ASP A 33 5.65 -4.23 5.97
C ASP A 33 5.30 -5.47 6.82
N ALA A 34 4.07 -5.54 7.33
CA ALA A 34 3.56 -6.67 8.09
C ALA A 34 3.03 -7.83 7.22
N LEU A 35 3.09 -7.71 5.88
CA LEU A 35 2.63 -8.78 4.99
C LEU A 35 3.48 -10.05 5.19
N PRO A 36 2.86 -11.24 5.10
CA PRO A 36 3.59 -12.50 5.20
C PRO A 36 4.71 -12.61 4.17
N ALA A 37 5.85 -13.22 4.53
CA ALA A 37 7.04 -13.29 3.68
C ALA A 37 6.86 -14.01 2.32
N HIS A 38 5.80 -14.81 2.16
CA HIS A 38 5.48 -15.49 0.89
C HIS A 38 4.68 -14.61 -0.08
N VAL A 39 4.21 -13.45 0.38
CA VAL A 39 3.55 -12.47 -0.48
C VAL A 39 4.60 -11.78 -1.33
N THR A 40 4.43 -11.87 -2.64
CA THR A 40 5.34 -11.30 -3.64
C THR A 40 4.67 -10.25 -4.51
N GLY A 41 3.34 -10.18 -4.49
CA GLY A 41 2.54 -9.13 -5.13
C GLY A 41 1.78 -8.32 -4.09
N LEU A 42 1.76 -7.00 -4.25
CA LEU A 42 0.93 -6.09 -3.45
C LEU A 42 0.11 -5.20 -4.38
N LEU A 43 -1.20 -5.24 -4.22
CA LEU A 43 -2.15 -4.34 -4.86
C LEU A 43 -2.71 -3.35 -3.83
N TRP A 44 -2.66 -2.06 -4.14
CA TRP A 44 -3.39 -1.03 -3.41
C TRP A 44 -4.74 -0.80 -4.08
N ASP A 45 -5.82 -1.17 -3.41
CA ASP A 45 -7.18 -0.84 -3.85
C ASP A 45 -7.59 0.50 -3.23
N LEU A 46 -7.54 1.53 -4.08
CA LEU A 46 -7.80 2.92 -3.73
C LEU A 46 -9.20 3.39 -4.20
N THR A 47 -10.07 2.47 -4.63
CA THR A 47 -11.40 2.81 -5.15
C THR A 47 -12.27 3.56 -4.14
N SER A 48 -11.97 3.45 -2.84
CA SER A 48 -12.67 4.10 -1.74
C SER A 48 -11.85 5.21 -1.04
N SER A 49 -10.76 5.67 -1.67
CA SER A 49 -10.02 6.86 -1.22
C SER A 49 -10.52 8.09 -1.97
N PHE A 50 -11.07 9.06 -1.23
CA PHE A 50 -11.70 10.26 -1.80
C PHE A 50 -10.72 11.42 -1.99
N PHE A 51 -9.58 11.39 -1.29
CA PHE A 51 -8.52 12.37 -1.42
C PHE A 51 -7.13 11.73 -1.23
N MET A 52 -6.15 12.25 -1.98
CA MET A 52 -4.74 11.88 -1.89
C MET A 52 -3.88 13.14 -2.10
N ASP A 53 -3.02 13.47 -1.14
CA ASP A 53 -1.97 14.47 -1.33
C ASP A 53 -0.63 13.83 -1.77
N VAL A 54 0.48 14.58 -1.72
CA VAL A 54 1.81 14.08 -2.07
C VAL A 54 2.24 12.82 -1.29
N ALA A 55 1.64 12.56 -0.12
CA ALA A 55 1.91 11.36 0.66
C ALA A 55 1.46 10.08 -0.06
N GLY A 56 0.36 10.10 -0.81
CA GLY A 56 -0.05 8.93 -1.58
C GLY A 56 0.83 8.67 -2.81
N LEU A 57 1.47 9.70 -3.37
CA LEU A 57 2.52 9.48 -4.38
C LEU A 57 3.73 8.77 -3.77
N HIS A 58 4.15 9.13 -2.55
CA HIS A 58 5.20 8.40 -1.84
C HIS A 58 4.81 6.95 -1.58
N LEU A 59 3.54 6.69 -1.18
CA LEU A 59 3.03 5.34 -0.99
C LEU A 59 3.20 4.47 -2.25
N LEU A 60 2.89 5.01 -3.42
CA LEU A 60 2.96 4.28 -4.70
C LEU A 60 4.40 4.09 -5.21
N LEU A 61 5.30 5.03 -4.93
CA LEU A 61 6.66 5.05 -5.47
C LEU A 61 7.70 4.35 -4.58
N ASP A 62 7.50 4.31 -3.26
CA ASP A 62 8.48 3.75 -2.32
C ASP A 62 8.79 2.27 -2.60
N ARG A 63 7.82 1.50 -3.08
CA ARG A 63 8.01 0.06 -3.34
C ARG A 63 8.61 -0.25 -4.71
N VAL A 64 8.55 0.69 -5.67
CA VAL A 64 9.32 0.60 -6.92
C VAL A 64 10.82 0.77 -6.65
N LEU A 65 11.18 1.53 -5.61
CA LEU A 65 12.58 1.82 -5.28
C LEU A 65 13.22 0.81 -4.32
N HIS A 66 12.42 0.02 -3.59
CA HIS A 66 12.90 -1.01 -2.67
C HIS A 66 12.80 -2.46 -3.20
N GLY A 67 12.38 -2.65 -4.46
CA GLY A 67 12.40 -3.93 -5.16
C GLY A 67 12.67 -3.75 -6.67
N GLN A 68 13.92 -4.06 -7.08
CA GLN A 68 14.39 -4.16 -8.48
C GLN A 68 14.24 -2.92 -9.38
N LEU A 69 15.30 -2.09 -9.40
CA LEU A 69 15.78 -1.60 -10.70
C LEU A 69 16.49 -2.77 -11.41
N ALA A 70 15.75 -3.42 -12.30
CA ALA A 70 16.33 -4.15 -13.41
C ALA A 70 15.89 -3.46 -14.70
N VAL A 71 16.40 -2.24 -14.93
CA VAL A 71 16.90 -1.73 -16.22
C VAL A 71 18.01 -0.73 -15.90
#